data_AF-A0A913ZZJ4-F1
#
_entry.id   AF-A0A913ZZJ4-F1
#
_cell.length_a   1.000
_cell.length_b   1.000
_cell.length_c   1.000
_cell.angle_alpha   90.00
_cell.angle_beta   90.00
_cell.angle_gamma   90.00
#
_symmetry.space_group_name_H-M   'P 1'
#
loop_
_entity.id
_entity.type
_entity.pdbx_description
1 polymer ?
#
loop_
_entity_poly.entity_id
_entity_poly.type
_entity_poly.pdbx_seq_one_letter_code
_entity_poly.pdbx_strand_id
1 'polypeptide(L)'
;MEETIKVSDPIPLESEEGKRLLDEAEARQDILMDMFDFQQHYSHCGIQSAALLLASFACGKACREAGHCNFRHCEDIKEQYHGFAMFAFKETEEIITHDVIQKTGTTLVDVGQLLVSHKHQATMYFGQESSVDEFRCLAVEALRHEDSSAGVILNFQRYLLGQIGKASKYGHHSPLCAYHKATDRFLMLDTNVGKPKLWLKTEDLFHAMQDVDVATGKSRGFVIMGGVI
;
A
#
# COMPACT_ATOMS: atom_id res chain seq x y z
N MET A 1 -21.02 -24.58 -4.84
CA MET A 1 -19.95 -24.10 -5.72
C MET A 1 -19.73 -22.64 -5.39
N GLU A 2 -18.57 -22.30 -4.84
CA GLU A 2 -18.21 -20.91 -4.53
C GLU A 2 -17.86 -20.23 -5.87
N GLU A 3 -18.68 -19.28 -6.32
CA GLU A 3 -18.33 -18.43 -7.46
C GLU A 3 -17.14 -17.55 -7.06
N THR A 4 -15.95 -17.91 -7.54
CA THR A 4 -14.76 -17.05 -7.46
C THR A 4 -15.01 -15.85 -8.37
N ILE A 5 -15.01 -14.65 -7.79
CA ILE A 5 -15.05 -13.42 -8.57
C ILE A 5 -13.78 -13.39 -9.42
N LYS A 6 -13.96 -13.33 -10.74
CA LYS A 6 -12.86 -13.41 -11.69
C LYS A 6 -12.27 -12.02 -11.85
N VAL A 7 -11.13 -11.77 -11.20
CA VAL A 7 -10.30 -10.59 -11.50
C VAL A 7 -9.92 -10.61 -12.95
N SER A 8 -9.97 -9.45 -13.58
CA SER A 8 -9.68 -9.36 -15.00
C SER A 8 -8.17 -9.32 -15.25
N ASP A 9 -7.61 -10.52 -15.44
CA ASP A 9 -6.28 -10.75 -16.00
C ASP A 9 -5.15 -10.05 -15.21
N PRO A 10 -4.82 -10.53 -13.99
CA PRO A 10 -3.71 -10.00 -13.19
C PRO A 10 -2.37 -10.37 -13.84
N ILE A 11 -1.46 -9.40 -13.96
CA ILE A 11 -0.14 -9.61 -14.60
C ILE A 11 0.95 -9.56 -13.52
N PRO A 12 1.68 -10.67 -13.27
CA PRO A 12 2.80 -10.66 -12.34
C PRO A 12 3.93 -9.76 -12.82
N LEU A 13 4.52 -8.97 -11.92
CA LEU A 13 5.66 -8.11 -12.24
C LEU A 13 6.81 -8.92 -12.83
N GLU A 14 7.05 -10.12 -12.31
CA GLU A 14 8.17 -10.98 -12.70
C GLU A 14 8.02 -11.59 -14.10
N SER A 15 6.84 -11.47 -14.73
CA SER A 15 6.61 -11.88 -16.12
C SER A 15 7.22 -10.88 -17.12
N GLU A 16 7.47 -11.31 -18.36
CA GLU A 16 8.00 -10.43 -19.41
C GLU A 16 7.07 -9.25 -19.70
N GLU A 17 5.75 -9.47 -19.68
CA GLU A 17 4.78 -8.39 -19.81
C GLU A 17 4.82 -7.45 -18.59
N GLY A 18 4.87 -7.98 -17.37
CA GLY A 18 4.91 -7.18 -16.15
C GLY A 18 6.14 -6.28 -16.05
N LYS A 19 7.31 -6.77 -16.48
CA LYS A 19 8.53 -5.95 -16.58
C LYS A 19 8.38 -4.84 -17.62
N ARG A 20 7.84 -5.16 -18.79
CA ARG A 20 7.57 -4.17 -19.83
C ARG A 20 6.60 -3.07 -19.36
N LEU A 21 5.54 -3.42 -18.62
CA LEU A 21 4.63 -2.43 -18.03
C LEU A 21 5.34 -1.52 -17.03
N LEU A 22 6.35 -2.01 -16.30
CA LEU A 22 7.15 -1.20 -15.39
C LEU A 22 8.09 -0.24 -16.14
N ASP A 23 8.70 -0.71 -17.23
CA ASP A 23 9.57 0.11 -18.08
C ASP A 23 8.78 1.23 -18.79
N GLU A 24 7.52 0.95 -19.15
CA GLU A 24 6.59 1.89 -19.82
C GLU A 24 5.72 2.71 -18.83
N ALA A 25 5.92 2.56 -17.51
CA ALA A 25 5.06 3.17 -16.50
C ALA A 25 5.07 4.70 -16.57
N GLU A 26 3.90 5.33 -16.43
CA GLU A 26 3.76 6.80 -16.39
C GLU A 26 4.28 7.38 -15.05
N ALA A 27 4.11 6.62 -13.97
CA ALA A 27 4.54 7.01 -12.63
C ALA A 27 5.01 5.76 -11.86
N ARG A 28 6.10 5.88 -11.11
CA ARG A 28 6.64 4.77 -10.30
C ARG A 28 7.50 5.25 -9.13
N GLN A 29 7.58 4.44 -8.08
CA GLN A 29 8.37 4.68 -6.88
C GLN A 29 9.43 3.59 -6.70
N ASP A 30 10.59 3.81 -7.31
CA ASP A 30 11.69 2.83 -7.32
C ASP A 30 12.25 2.59 -5.90
N ILE A 31 12.34 3.65 -5.07
CA ILE A 31 12.75 3.53 -3.67
C ILE A 31 11.80 2.60 -2.90
N LEU A 32 10.49 2.75 -3.05
CA LEU A 32 9.51 1.88 -2.40
C LEU A 32 9.65 0.43 -2.86
N MET A 33 9.96 0.22 -4.14
CA MET A 33 10.20 -1.13 -4.68
C MET A 33 11.41 -1.79 -4.02
N ASP A 34 12.51 -1.05 -3.84
CA ASP A 34 13.73 -1.54 -3.19
C ASP A 34 13.55 -1.76 -1.67
N MET A 35 12.78 -0.88 -1.04
CA MET A 35 12.46 -0.96 0.39
C MET A 35 11.47 -2.06 0.72
N PHE A 36 10.72 -2.57 -0.27
CA PHE A 36 9.68 -3.56 -0.07
C PHE A 36 10.16 -4.79 0.72
N ASP A 37 9.32 -5.23 1.64
CA ASP A 37 9.40 -6.51 2.31
C ASP A 37 8.00 -6.96 2.76
N PHE A 38 7.84 -8.26 2.94
CA PHE A 38 6.59 -8.85 3.38
C PHE A 38 6.31 -8.53 4.85
N GLN A 39 5.03 -8.59 5.22
CA GLN A 39 4.63 -8.57 6.61
C GLN A 39 5.21 -9.78 7.37
N GLN A 40 5.72 -9.54 8.57
CA GLN A 40 6.31 -10.60 9.39
C GLN A 40 5.28 -11.36 10.25
N HIS A 41 4.06 -10.82 10.36
CA HIS A 41 2.94 -11.46 11.06
C HIS A 41 1.66 -11.28 10.25
N TYR A 42 0.76 -12.26 10.26
CA TYR A 42 -0.43 -12.31 9.38
C TYR A 42 -1.42 -11.15 9.57
N SER A 43 -1.40 -10.48 10.72
CA SER A 43 -2.24 -9.31 11.00
C SER A 43 -1.55 -7.96 10.76
N HIS A 44 -0.27 -7.94 10.38
CA HIS A 44 0.54 -6.73 10.26
C HIS A 44 0.50 -6.08 8.87
N CYS A 45 -0.40 -6.46 7.97
CA CYS A 45 -0.40 -5.90 6.60
C CYS A 45 -0.51 -4.37 6.58
N GLY A 46 -1.37 -3.77 7.42
CA GLY A 46 -1.51 -2.31 7.48
C GLY A 46 -0.30 -1.60 8.09
N ILE A 47 0.20 -2.08 9.23
CA ILE A 47 1.39 -1.49 9.87
C ILE A 47 2.66 -1.69 9.03
N GLN A 48 2.79 -2.82 8.32
CA GLN A 48 3.87 -3.05 7.35
C GLN A 48 3.75 -2.07 6.18
N SER A 49 2.55 -1.86 5.64
CA SER A 49 2.34 -0.90 4.55
C SER A 49 2.69 0.53 4.97
N ALA A 50 2.32 0.92 6.19
CA ALA A 50 2.72 2.22 6.76
C ALA A 50 4.24 2.31 6.95
N ALA A 51 4.86 1.28 7.53
CA ALA A 51 6.32 1.20 7.70
C ALA A 51 7.05 1.36 6.37
N LEU A 52 6.59 0.71 5.30
CA LEU A 52 7.20 0.81 3.97
C LEU A 52 7.15 2.23 3.42
N LEU A 53 6.03 2.94 3.55
CA LEU A 53 5.95 4.34 3.11
C LEU A 53 6.84 5.25 3.96
N LEU A 54 6.88 5.08 5.28
CA LEU A 54 7.76 5.85 6.19
C LEU A 54 9.24 5.60 5.88
N ALA A 55 9.62 4.34 5.68
CA ALA A 55 10.97 3.94 5.31
C ALA A 55 11.38 4.55 3.97
N SER A 56 10.48 4.49 2.98
CA SER A 56 10.74 5.03 1.64
C SER A 56 10.88 6.55 1.67
N PHE A 57 10.04 7.25 2.44
CA PHE A 57 10.18 8.68 2.65
C PHE A 57 11.53 9.03 3.29
N ALA A 58 11.92 8.33 4.36
CA ALA A 58 13.18 8.57 5.05
C ALA A 58 14.39 8.32 4.14
N CYS A 59 14.36 7.23 3.36
CA CYS A 59 15.37 6.90 2.35
C CYS A 59 15.44 7.99 1.26
N GLY A 60 14.29 8.40 0.70
CA GLY A 60 14.23 9.47 -0.29
C GLY A 60 14.76 10.81 0.23
N LYS A 61 14.44 11.17 1.48
CA LYS A 61 15.01 12.34 2.15
C LYS A 61 16.53 12.25 2.27
N ALA A 62 17.06 11.13 2.76
CA ALA A 62 18.50 10.92 2.87
C ALA A 62 19.19 11.00 1.49
N CYS A 63 18.60 10.40 0.46
CA CYS A 63 19.12 10.47 -0.91
C CYS A 63 19.14 11.90 -1.47
N ARG A 64 18.10 12.72 -1.20
CA ARG A 64 18.08 14.15 -1.58
C ARG A 64 19.17 14.94 -0.87
N GLU A 65 19.34 14.73 0.43
CA GLU A 65 20.36 15.43 1.24
C GLU A 65 21.79 15.05 0.82
N ALA A 66 22.01 13.80 0.41
CA ALA A 66 23.29 13.31 -0.07
C ALA A 66 23.57 13.64 -1.57
N GLY A 67 22.57 14.09 -2.33
CA GLY A 67 22.67 14.32 -3.78
C GLY A 67 22.87 13.07 -4.62
N HIS A 68 22.76 11.88 -4.02
CA HIS A 68 22.83 10.58 -4.68
C HIS A 68 22.12 9.53 -3.83
N CYS A 69 21.60 8.48 -4.47
CA CYS A 69 20.96 7.37 -3.77
C CYS A 69 21.80 6.11 -3.91
N ASN A 70 22.13 5.49 -2.78
CA ASN A 70 22.80 4.19 -2.74
C ASN A 70 22.08 3.30 -1.72
N PHE A 71 22.12 1.98 -1.96
CA PHE A 71 21.42 1.00 -1.12
C PHE A 71 21.81 1.09 0.36
N ARG A 72 23.09 1.39 0.64
CA ARG A 72 23.63 1.46 2.00
C ARG A 72 23.00 2.57 2.84
N HIS A 73 22.52 3.66 2.23
CA HIS A 73 21.78 4.70 2.94
C HIS A 73 20.43 4.21 3.48
N CYS A 74 19.89 3.15 2.91
CA CYS A 74 18.53 2.70 3.17
C CYS A 74 18.47 1.35 3.88
N GLU A 75 19.57 0.60 3.99
CA GLU A 75 19.67 -0.61 4.82
C GLU A 75 19.32 -0.33 6.29
N ASP A 76 20.00 0.64 6.92
CA ASP A 76 19.74 1.02 8.32
C ASP A 76 18.30 1.52 8.52
N ILE A 77 17.74 2.18 7.50
CA ILE A 77 16.35 2.67 7.52
C ILE A 77 15.39 1.48 7.44
N LYS A 78 15.67 0.49 6.58
CA LYS A 78 14.84 -0.71 6.43
C LYS A 78 14.77 -1.52 7.72
N GLU A 79 15.87 -1.59 8.47
CA GLU A 79 15.90 -2.23 9.80
C GLU A 79 15.10 -1.44 10.85
N GLN A 80 15.03 -0.11 10.75
CA GLN A 80 14.25 0.73 11.67
C GLN A 80 12.74 0.71 11.38
N TYR A 81 12.35 0.52 10.11
CA TYR A 81 10.96 0.59 9.67
C TYR A 81 10.50 -0.72 9.04
N HIS A 82 9.97 -1.61 9.90
CA HIS A 82 9.22 -2.78 9.50
C HIS A 82 8.12 -3.08 10.53
N GLY A 83 7.18 -3.95 10.18
CA GLY A 83 5.95 -4.13 10.96
C GLY A 83 6.13 -4.37 12.46
N PHE A 84 7.18 -5.10 12.88
CA PHE A 84 7.51 -5.25 14.31
C PHE A 84 8.27 -4.06 14.90
N ALA A 85 9.25 -3.50 14.18
CA ALA A 85 10.02 -2.35 14.66
C ALA A 85 9.13 -1.12 14.89
N MET A 86 8.02 -1.00 14.15
CA MET A 86 7.04 0.07 14.35
C MET A 86 6.52 0.15 15.80
N PHE A 87 6.45 -0.96 16.55
CA PHE A 87 5.99 -0.94 17.95
C PHE A 87 7.02 -0.39 18.94
N ALA A 88 8.26 -0.12 18.52
CA ALA A 88 9.23 0.57 19.36
C ALA A 88 8.98 2.09 19.44
N PHE A 89 8.15 2.63 18.53
CA PHE A 89 7.81 4.05 18.50
C PHE A 89 6.58 4.32 19.37
N LYS A 90 6.69 5.30 20.27
CA LYS A 90 5.58 5.74 21.12
C LYS A 90 4.40 6.25 20.27
N GLU A 91 4.70 6.90 19.16
CA GLU A 91 3.76 7.38 18.15
C GLU A 91 2.90 6.25 17.57
N THR A 92 3.44 5.04 17.45
CA THR A 92 2.69 3.86 17.02
C THR A 92 1.85 3.30 18.15
N GLU A 93 2.43 3.12 19.34
CA GLU A 93 1.74 2.52 20.49
C GLU A 93 0.53 3.35 20.95
N GLU A 94 0.56 4.68 20.74
CA GLU A 94 -0.58 5.57 21.01
C GLU A 94 -1.77 5.34 20.07
N ILE A 95 -1.54 4.77 18.87
CA ILE A 95 -2.58 4.44 17.90
C ILE A 95 -3.03 2.99 18.05
N ILE A 96 -2.08 2.05 18.02
CA ILE A 96 -2.38 0.63 18.11
C ILE A 96 -1.20 -0.14 18.73
N THR A 97 -1.51 -0.97 19.72
CA THR A 97 -0.52 -1.84 20.34
C THR A 97 -0.43 -3.18 19.61
N HIS A 98 0.69 -3.88 19.80
CA HIS A 98 0.88 -5.22 19.23
C HIS A 98 -0.18 -6.22 19.71
N ASP A 99 -0.60 -6.16 20.98
CA ASP A 99 -1.64 -7.05 21.51
C ASP A 99 -3.02 -6.83 20.88
N VAL A 100 -3.30 -5.62 20.39
CA VAL A 100 -4.55 -5.27 19.71
C VAL A 100 -4.47 -5.70 18.25
N ILE A 101 -3.42 -5.32 17.52
CA ILE A 101 -3.30 -5.63 16.09
C ILE A 101 -3.31 -7.14 15.82
N GLN A 102 -2.79 -7.96 16.74
CA GLN A 102 -2.82 -9.42 16.60
C GLN A 102 -4.24 -9.98 16.56
N LYS A 103 -5.20 -9.30 17.18
CA LYS A 103 -6.60 -9.74 17.28
C LYS A 103 -7.46 -9.14 16.17
N THR A 104 -7.19 -7.90 15.78
CA THR A 104 -8.10 -7.13 14.92
C THR A 104 -7.52 -6.82 13.55
N GLY A 105 -6.19 -6.87 13.38
CA GLY A 105 -5.53 -6.17 12.29
C GLY A 105 -5.69 -4.66 12.44
N THR A 106 -5.70 -3.94 11.32
CA THR A 106 -5.85 -2.49 11.23
C THR A 106 -6.96 -2.12 10.26
N THR A 107 -7.69 -1.05 10.57
CA THR A 107 -8.67 -0.41 9.69
C THR A 107 -7.98 0.63 8.80
N LEU A 108 -8.69 1.18 7.81
CA LEU A 108 -8.21 2.32 7.01
C LEU A 108 -7.82 3.52 7.89
N VAL A 109 -8.61 3.78 8.94
CA VAL A 109 -8.39 4.90 9.87
C VAL A 109 -7.13 4.68 10.68
N ASP A 110 -6.89 3.46 11.18
CA ASP A 110 -5.68 3.15 11.95
C ASP A 110 -4.42 3.39 11.11
N VAL A 111 -4.42 2.93 9.85
CA VAL A 111 -3.29 3.15 8.93
C VAL A 111 -3.06 4.63 8.65
N GLY A 112 -4.13 5.41 8.41
CA GLY A 112 -4.00 6.86 8.25
C GLY A 112 -3.45 7.54 9.51
N GLN A 113 -3.94 7.15 10.69
CA GLN A 113 -3.48 7.71 11.97
C GLN A 113 -2.04 7.33 12.31
N LEU A 114 -1.58 6.13 11.93
CA LEU A 114 -0.17 5.74 12.04
C LEU A 114 0.74 6.70 11.25
N LEU A 115 0.37 7.04 10.02
CA LEU A 115 1.16 7.99 9.23
C LEU A 115 1.15 9.40 9.85
N VAL A 116 -0.02 9.85 10.35
CA VAL A 116 -0.16 11.16 11.00
C VAL A 116 0.63 11.23 12.32
N SER A 117 0.61 10.18 13.14
CA SER A 117 1.31 10.17 14.43
C SER A 117 2.82 10.31 14.25
N HIS A 118 3.35 9.70 13.18
CA HIS A 118 4.72 9.82 12.65
C HIS A 118 5.00 11.14 11.89
N LYS A 119 4.13 12.15 12.01
CA LYS A 119 4.31 13.52 11.48
C LYS A 119 4.27 13.64 9.95
N HIS A 120 3.63 12.70 9.26
CA HIS A 120 3.33 12.83 7.84
C HIS A 120 1.92 13.39 7.61
N GLN A 121 1.75 14.14 6.53
CA GLN A 121 0.41 14.44 6.03
C GLN A 121 -0.17 13.15 5.47
N ALA A 122 -1.39 12.78 5.88
CA ALA A 122 -2.10 11.64 5.33
C ALA A 122 -3.60 11.93 5.26
N THR A 123 -4.20 11.58 4.11
CA THR A 123 -5.64 11.73 3.87
C THR A 123 -6.23 10.37 3.55
N MET A 124 -7.30 10.00 4.25
CA MET A 124 -8.02 8.74 4.05
C MET A 124 -9.25 8.99 3.17
N TYR A 125 -9.40 8.17 2.14
CA TYR A 125 -10.52 8.22 1.21
C TYR A 125 -11.29 6.91 1.31
N PHE A 126 -12.53 7.00 1.80
CA PHE A 126 -13.42 5.84 1.85
C PHE A 126 -13.97 5.57 0.45
N GLY A 127 -13.92 4.31 0.00
CA GLY A 127 -14.38 3.91 -1.33
C GLY A 127 -15.84 4.30 -1.63
N GLN A 128 -16.71 4.31 -0.62
CA GLN A 128 -18.12 4.74 -0.75
C GLN A 128 -18.30 6.26 -0.89
N GLU A 129 -17.28 7.05 -0.54
CA GLU A 129 -17.27 8.53 -0.53
C GLU A 129 -16.36 9.10 -1.63
N SER A 130 -15.81 8.24 -2.49
CA SER A 130 -14.87 8.60 -3.57
C SER A 130 -15.31 7.99 -4.90
N SER A 131 -14.50 8.16 -5.95
CA SER A 131 -14.74 7.60 -7.28
C SER A 131 -13.47 6.96 -7.85
N VAL A 132 -13.62 6.08 -8.83
CA VAL A 132 -12.48 5.46 -9.53
C VAL A 132 -11.58 6.51 -10.18
N ASP A 133 -12.16 7.61 -10.68
CA ASP A 133 -11.43 8.70 -11.33
C ASP A 133 -10.64 9.52 -10.31
N GLU A 134 -11.25 9.84 -9.16
CA GLU A 134 -10.57 10.52 -8.06
C GLU A 134 -9.42 9.66 -7.50
N PHE A 135 -9.69 8.38 -7.24
CA PHE A 135 -8.66 7.42 -6.83
C PHE A 135 -7.50 7.38 -7.82
N ARG A 136 -7.80 7.22 -9.12
CA ARG A 136 -6.78 7.18 -10.17
C ARG A 136 -5.95 8.46 -10.18
N CYS A 137 -6.61 9.62 -10.15
CA CYS A 137 -5.93 10.91 -10.21
C CYS A 137 -4.98 11.10 -9.02
N LEU A 138 -5.48 10.91 -7.80
CA LEU A 138 -4.71 11.10 -6.57
C LEU A 138 -3.56 10.08 -6.45
N ALA A 139 -3.83 8.81 -6.79
CA ALA A 139 -2.82 7.77 -6.70
C ALA A 139 -1.71 7.96 -7.75
N VAL A 140 -2.05 8.33 -8.99
CA VAL A 140 -1.04 8.65 -10.02
C VAL A 140 -0.19 9.83 -9.59
N GLU A 141 -0.80 10.90 -9.07
CA GLU A 141 -0.04 12.07 -8.63
C GLU A 141 0.90 11.72 -7.48
N ALA A 142 0.44 10.98 -6.46
CA ALA A 142 1.31 10.50 -5.38
C ALA A 142 2.51 9.68 -5.91
N LEU A 143 2.29 8.82 -6.90
CA LEU A 143 3.34 7.97 -7.49
C LEU A 143 4.34 8.73 -8.37
N ARG A 144 4.04 9.97 -8.79
CA ARG A 144 5.00 10.84 -9.51
C ARG A 144 6.07 11.43 -8.61
N HIS A 145 5.89 11.38 -7.29
CA HIS A 145 6.92 11.74 -6.33
C HIS A 145 7.96 10.61 -6.25
N GLU A 146 8.87 10.56 -7.23
CA GLU A 146 9.95 9.57 -7.35
C GLU A 146 10.87 9.57 -6.12
N ASP A 147 10.94 10.70 -5.42
CA ASP A 147 11.69 10.89 -4.19
C ASP A 147 10.96 10.35 -2.93
N SER A 148 9.85 9.63 -3.13
CA SER A 148 9.01 9.01 -2.09
C SER A 148 8.51 9.99 -1.02
N SER A 149 8.41 11.28 -1.38
CA SER A 149 7.80 12.30 -0.50
C SER A 149 6.27 12.15 -0.36
N ALA A 150 5.64 11.39 -1.26
CA ALA A 150 4.25 10.97 -1.22
C ALA A 150 4.14 9.45 -1.44
N GLY A 151 2.96 8.86 -1.23
CA GLY A 151 2.72 7.44 -1.47
C GLY A 151 1.27 7.02 -1.25
N VAL A 152 0.93 5.79 -1.60
CA VAL A 152 -0.45 5.28 -1.55
C VAL A 152 -0.50 3.92 -0.86
N ILE A 153 -1.43 3.76 0.08
CA ILE A 153 -1.77 2.45 0.69
C ILE A 153 -3.23 2.15 0.36
N LEU A 154 -3.50 0.94 -0.15
CA LEU A 154 -4.85 0.45 -0.32
C LEU A 154 -5.29 -0.31 0.92
N ASN A 155 -6.56 -0.16 1.29
CA ASN A 155 -7.29 -1.11 2.11
C ASN A 155 -8.38 -1.75 1.24
N PHE A 156 -8.32 -3.05 1.03
CA PHE A 156 -9.19 -3.71 0.06
C PHE A 156 -9.65 -5.09 0.53
N GLN A 157 -10.70 -5.59 -0.12
CA GLN A 157 -11.25 -6.90 0.14
C GLN A 157 -10.66 -7.95 -0.81
N ARG A 158 -9.98 -8.95 -0.25
CA ARG A 158 -9.16 -9.90 -0.99
C ARG A 158 -9.96 -10.83 -1.91
N TYR A 159 -11.18 -11.21 -1.51
CA TYR A 159 -12.01 -12.10 -2.33
C TYR A 159 -12.51 -11.41 -3.60
N LEU A 160 -12.68 -10.08 -3.59
CA LEU A 160 -13.01 -9.29 -4.78
C LEU A 160 -11.84 -9.25 -5.77
N LEU A 161 -10.62 -9.41 -5.26
CA LEU A 161 -9.41 -9.61 -6.06
C LEU A 161 -9.07 -11.08 -6.32
N GLY A 162 -10.03 -12.00 -6.14
CA GLY A 162 -9.85 -13.42 -6.45
C GLY A 162 -8.71 -14.09 -5.66
N GLN A 163 -8.20 -13.45 -4.61
CA GLN A 163 -7.06 -13.94 -3.85
C GLN A 163 -7.44 -15.04 -2.85
N ILE A 164 -8.71 -15.03 -2.40
CA ILE A 164 -9.31 -15.96 -1.44
C ILE A 164 -10.81 -16.17 -1.76
N GLY A 165 -11.45 -17.15 -1.13
CA GLY A 165 -12.88 -17.44 -1.30
C GLY A 165 -13.81 -16.38 -0.69
N LYS A 166 -15.03 -16.26 -1.22
CA LYS A 166 -16.03 -15.25 -0.85
C LYS A 166 -16.56 -15.40 0.58
N ALA A 167 -16.46 -16.60 1.15
CA ALA A 167 -16.78 -16.84 2.57
C ALA A 167 -15.83 -16.08 3.52
N SER A 168 -14.62 -15.73 3.07
CA SER A 168 -13.69 -14.95 3.86
C SER A 168 -14.03 -13.45 3.80
N LYS A 169 -14.03 -12.81 4.97
CA LYS A 169 -14.20 -11.35 5.11
C LYS A 169 -12.90 -10.62 5.42
N TYR A 170 -11.76 -11.30 5.30
CA TYR A 170 -10.44 -10.72 5.59
C TYR A 170 -10.05 -9.69 4.54
N GLY A 171 -10.07 -8.42 4.95
CA GLY A 171 -9.43 -7.35 4.20
C GLY A 171 -7.92 -7.46 4.19
N HIS A 172 -7.27 -6.57 3.45
CA HIS A 172 -5.82 -6.46 3.38
C HIS A 172 -5.39 -5.01 3.23
N HIS A 173 -4.11 -4.79 3.46
CA HIS A 173 -3.46 -3.52 3.14
C HIS A 173 -2.19 -3.78 2.35
N SER A 174 -1.93 -2.95 1.35
CA SER A 174 -0.68 -3.02 0.58
C SER A 174 -0.43 -1.68 -0.12
N PRO A 175 0.83 -1.27 -0.28
CA PRO A 175 1.15 -0.05 -1.02
C PRO A 175 1.06 -0.25 -2.54
N LEU A 176 0.81 0.84 -3.25
CA LEU A 176 0.99 0.92 -4.69
C LEU A 176 2.38 1.46 -5.02
N CYS A 177 2.95 0.99 -6.12
CA CYS A 177 4.32 1.33 -6.49
C CYS A 177 4.44 1.93 -7.89
N ALA A 178 3.58 1.58 -8.84
CA ALA A 178 3.64 2.14 -10.19
C ALA A 178 2.26 2.19 -10.84
N TYR A 179 2.12 3.03 -11.86
CA TYR A 179 0.94 3.15 -12.71
C TYR A 179 1.33 3.09 -14.19
N HIS A 180 0.64 2.25 -14.95
CA HIS A 180 0.81 2.13 -16.39
C HIS A 180 -0.45 2.59 -17.11
N LYS A 181 -0.35 3.75 -17.76
CA LYS A 181 -1.49 4.48 -18.36
C LYS A 181 -2.18 3.70 -19.46
N ALA A 182 -1.43 3.09 -20.38
CA ALA A 182 -2.01 2.50 -21.59
C ALA A 182 -2.84 1.24 -21.30
N THR A 183 -2.64 0.59 -20.15
CA THR A 183 -3.48 -0.54 -19.70
C THR A 183 -4.36 -0.21 -18.50
N ASP A 184 -4.31 1.03 -18.00
CA ASP A 184 -4.97 1.51 -16.77
C ASP A 184 -4.79 0.53 -15.59
N ARG A 185 -3.52 0.25 -15.26
CA ARG A 185 -3.14 -0.68 -14.19
C ARG A 185 -2.21 -0.04 -13.18
N PHE A 186 -2.42 -0.39 -11.91
CA PHE A 186 -1.46 -0.13 -10.86
C PHE A 186 -0.70 -1.39 -10.49
N LEU A 187 0.60 -1.24 -10.20
CA LEU A 187 1.42 -2.25 -9.57
C LEU A 187 1.21 -2.19 -8.07
N MET A 188 0.59 -3.23 -7.51
CA MET A 188 0.41 -3.42 -6.08
C MET A 188 1.51 -4.33 -5.53
N LEU A 189 2.17 -3.88 -4.46
CA LEU A 189 3.16 -4.68 -3.75
C LEU A 189 2.48 -5.39 -2.57
N ASP A 190 1.92 -6.58 -2.83
CA ASP A 190 1.14 -7.31 -1.81
C ASP A 190 2.02 -7.72 -0.63
N THR A 191 1.80 -7.15 0.56
CA THR A 191 2.63 -7.41 1.74
C THR A 191 2.44 -8.82 2.30
N ASN A 192 1.47 -9.60 1.85
CA ASN A 192 1.27 -10.96 2.34
C ASN A 192 2.38 -11.88 1.83
N VAL A 193 2.99 -12.64 2.74
CA VAL A 193 4.19 -13.46 2.46
C VAL A 193 3.98 -14.38 1.27
N GLY A 194 4.91 -14.30 0.31
CA GLY A 194 4.93 -15.15 -0.87
C GLY A 194 3.89 -14.78 -1.94
N LYS A 195 3.17 -13.67 -1.78
CA LYS A 195 2.32 -13.15 -2.86
C LYS A 195 3.15 -12.42 -3.92
N PRO A 196 2.81 -12.60 -5.21
CA PRO A 196 3.47 -11.89 -6.29
C PRO A 196 3.12 -10.40 -6.24
N LYS A 197 4.01 -9.56 -6.76
CA LYS A 197 3.70 -8.17 -7.09
C LYS A 197 2.86 -8.19 -8.36
N LEU A 198 1.67 -7.57 -8.33
CA LEU A 198 0.69 -7.73 -9.41
C LEU A 198 0.32 -6.37 -10.00
N TRP A 199 0.31 -6.32 -11.33
CA TRP A 199 -0.40 -5.28 -12.07
C TRP A 199 -1.88 -5.63 -12.13
N LEU A 200 -2.70 -4.77 -11.53
CA LEU A 200 -4.15 -4.92 -11.41
C LEU A 200 -4.83 -3.72 -12.03
N LYS A 201 -5.98 -3.94 -12.67
CA LYS A 201 -6.75 -2.84 -13.26
C LYS A 201 -7.23 -1.89 -12.18
N THR A 202 -7.24 -0.60 -12.50
CA THR A 202 -7.72 0.45 -11.61
C THR A 202 -9.15 0.19 -11.13
N GLU A 203 -10.05 -0.25 -12.04
CA GLU A 203 -11.43 -0.59 -11.70
C GLU A 203 -11.55 -1.77 -10.72
N ASP A 204 -10.75 -2.83 -10.91
CA ASP A 204 -10.76 -4.01 -10.04
C ASP A 204 -10.28 -3.63 -8.62
N LEU A 205 -9.22 -2.81 -8.53
CA LEU A 205 -8.74 -2.27 -7.26
C LEU A 205 -9.80 -1.39 -6.59
N PHE A 206 -10.40 -0.46 -7.33
CA PHE A 206 -11.40 0.44 -6.77
C PHE A 206 -12.66 -0.28 -6.29
N HIS A 207 -13.14 -1.26 -7.05
CA HIS A 207 -14.23 -2.13 -6.61
C HIS A 207 -13.86 -2.87 -5.32
N ALA A 208 -12.65 -3.42 -5.21
CA ALA A 208 -12.23 -4.11 -4.00
C ALA A 208 -12.17 -3.21 -2.74
N MET A 209 -12.02 -1.89 -2.92
CA MET A 209 -12.04 -0.90 -1.84
C MET A 209 -13.46 -0.50 -1.40
N GLN A 210 -14.49 -0.75 -2.22
CA GLN A 210 -15.88 -0.38 -1.88
C GLN A 210 -16.56 -1.34 -0.88
N ASP A 211 -16.02 -2.55 -0.67
CA ASP A 211 -16.57 -3.51 0.30
C ASP A 211 -16.49 -2.94 1.73
N VAL A 212 -17.56 -3.11 2.50
CA VAL A 212 -17.66 -2.64 3.88
C VAL A 212 -16.73 -3.43 4.80
N ASP A 213 -15.93 -2.72 5.57
CA ASP A 213 -15.21 -3.28 6.70
C ASP A 213 -16.19 -3.47 7.87
N VAL A 214 -16.39 -4.72 8.27
CA VAL A 214 -17.30 -5.10 9.35
C VAL A 214 -16.90 -4.48 10.70
N ALA A 215 -15.62 -4.17 10.90
CA ALA A 215 -15.13 -3.58 12.15
C ALA A 215 -15.57 -2.12 12.32
N THR A 216 -15.75 -1.39 11.22
CA THR A 216 -16.05 0.06 11.24
C THR A 216 -17.43 0.41 10.71
N GLY A 217 -18.06 -0.48 9.95
CA GLY A 217 -19.32 -0.21 9.24
C GLY A 217 -19.16 0.78 8.08
N LYS A 218 -17.93 1.17 7.73
CA LYS A 218 -17.61 1.99 6.55
C LYS A 218 -16.99 1.12 5.46
N SER A 219 -17.06 1.55 4.21
CA SER A 219 -16.24 0.96 3.16
C SER A 219 -14.76 0.94 3.55
N ARG A 220 -13.98 0.08 2.91
CA ARG A 220 -12.53 0.25 2.87
C ARG A 220 -12.18 1.46 1.97
N GLY A 221 -10.98 1.51 1.40
CA GLY A 221 -10.54 2.72 0.71
C GLY A 221 -9.04 2.78 0.49
N PHE A 222 -8.51 3.98 0.37
CA PHE A 222 -7.09 4.22 0.21
C PHE A 222 -6.62 5.39 1.07
N VAL A 223 -5.33 5.39 1.40
CA VAL A 223 -4.65 6.47 2.10
C VAL A 223 -3.62 7.08 1.17
N ILE A 224 -3.65 8.41 1.03
CA ILE A 224 -2.61 9.18 0.37
C ILE A 224 -1.72 9.78 1.46
N MET A 225 -0.43 9.44 1.43
CA MET A 225 0.60 10.09 2.24
C MET A 225 1.26 11.21 1.43
N GLY A 226 1.59 12.33 2.07
CA GLY A 226 2.23 13.48 1.44
C GLY A 226 1.23 14.53 0.94
N GLY A 227 1.76 15.72 0.63
CA GLY A 227 0.95 16.82 0.08
C GLY A 227 0.71 16.62 -1.41
N VAL A 228 -0.38 15.93 -1.75
CA VAL A 228 -0.89 15.81 -3.12
C VAL A 228 -1.97 16.88 -3.27
N ILE A 229 -1.75 17.87 -4.14
CA ILE A 229 -2.68 18.99 -4.39
C ILE A 229 -3.29 18.83 -5.78
#